data_AF-A0A813YD53-F1
#
_entry.id   AF-A0A813YD53-F1
#
_cell.length_a   1.000
_cell.length_b   1.000
_cell.length_c   1.000
_cell.angle_alpha   90.00
_cell.angle_beta   90.00
_cell.angle_gamma   90.00
#
_symmetry.space_group_name_H-M   'P 1'
#
loop_
_entity.id
_entity.type
_entity.pdbx_description
1 polymer ?
#
loop_
_entity_poly.entity_id
_entity_poly.type
_entity_poly.pdbx_seq_one_letter_code
_entity_poly.pdbx_strand_id
1 'polypeptide(L)' 'MSASSYFQKGLKQFKQGNKEEAKNYFIKASQCSDADDLKHDWKHMVHENGLSSSEIQSFASRFLDNRGPGGVIICSIL' A
#
# COMPACT_ATOMS: atom_id res chain seq x y z
N MET A 1 10.33 -12.41 1.44
CA MET A 1 9.26 -11.68 2.17
C MET A 1 8.18 -11.34 1.16
N SER A 2 6.94 -11.65 1.49
CA SER A 2 5.74 -11.48 0.65
C SER A 2 5.17 -10.06 0.69
N ALA A 3 4.38 -9.69 -0.33
CA ALA A 3 3.64 -8.43 -0.39
C ALA A 3 2.80 -8.21 0.88
N SER A 4 2.10 -9.26 1.33
CA SER A 4 1.30 -9.27 2.56
C SER A 4 2.11 -8.94 3.82
N SER A 5 3.32 -9.50 3.94
CA SER A 5 4.20 -9.23 5.08
C SER A 5 4.65 -7.76 5.12
N TYR A 6 4.99 -7.19 3.96
CA TYR A 6 5.33 -5.78 3.86
C TYR A 6 4.11 -4.89 4.15
N PHE A 7 2.93 -5.27 3.67
CA PHE A 7 1.71 -4.53 3.92
C PHE A 7 1.35 -4.51 5.42
N GLN A 8 1.44 -5.63 6.14
CA GLN A 8 1.25 -5.68 7.59
C GLN A 8 2.24 -4.79 8.34
N LYS A 9 3.52 -4.78 7.93
CA LYS A 9 4.51 -3.86 8.52
C LYS A 9 4.14 -2.40 8.29
N GLY A 10 3.64 -2.08 7.09
CA GLY A 10 3.14 -0.74 6.76
C GLY A 10 1.98 -0.33 7.65
N LEU A 11 0.99 -1.23 7.86
CA LEU A 11 -0.13 -1.00 8.76
C LEU A 11 0.31 -0.75 10.21
N LYS A 12 1.26 -1.55 10.69
CA LYS A 12 1.82 -1.39 12.04
C LYS A 12 2.50 -0.03 12.22
N GLN A 13 3.32 0.38 11.26
CA GLN A 13 3.98 1.71 11.30
C GLN A 13 2.96 2.84 11.21
N PHE A 14 1.93 2.69 10.38
CA PHE A 14 0.86 3.69 10.26
C PHE A 14 0.11 3.87 11.59
N LYS A 15 -0.19 2.77 12.28
CA LYS A 15 -0.82 2.79 13.61
C LYS A 15 0.07 3.42 14.69
N GLN A 16 1.38 3.37 14.53
CA GLN A 16 2.35 4.05 15.40
C GLN A 16 2.54 5.54 15.06
N GLY A 17 1.87 6.05 14.01
CA GLY A 17 2.03 7.43 13.54
C GLY A 17 3.21 7.63 12.58
N ASN A 18 3.99 6.58 12.30
CA ASN A 18 5.15 6.59 11.42
C ASN A 18 4.73 6.49 9.95
N LYS A 19 4.06 7.52 9.44
CA LYS A 19 3.46 7.54 8.09
C LYS A 19 4.48 7.40 6.96
N GLU A 20 5.67 7.98 7.10
CA GLU A 20 6.75 7.85 6.10
C GLU A 20 7.25 6.41 5.99
N GLU A 21 7.48 5.76 7.12
CA GLU A 21 7.96 4.39 7.13
C GLU A 21 6.87 3.42 6.65
N ALA A 22 5.62 3.67 7.02
CA ALA A 22 4.47 2.95 6.50
C ALA A 22 4.40 3.01 4.97
N LYS A 23 4.61 4.19 4.39
CA LYS A 23 4.66 4.40 2.93
C LYS A 23 5.76 3.58 2.29
N ASN A 24 6.95 3.54 2.88
CA ASN A 24 8.07 2.75 2.37
C ASN A 24 7.75 1.24 2.37
N TYR A 25 7.08 0.75 3.41
CA TYR A 25 6.62 -0.63 3.47
C TYR A 25 5.53 -0.95 2.43
N PHE A 26 4.59 -0.04 2.18
CA PHE A 26 3.59 -0.23 1.13
C PHE A 26 4.20 -0.23 -0.29
N ILE A 27 5.25 0.58 -0.53
CA ILE A 27 6.01 0.54 -1.79
C ILE A 27 6.68 -0.82 -1.97
N LYS A 28 7.31 -1.35 -0.92
CA LYS A 28 7.92 -2.69 -0.97
C LYS A 28 6.86 -3.77 -1.21
N ALA A 29 5.68 -3.63 -0.62
CA ALA A 29 4.56 -4.56 -0.82
C ALA A 29 4.09 -4.57 -2.29
N SER A 30 4.00 -3.41 -2.95
CA SER A 30 3.58 -3.34 -4.35
C SER A 30 4.65 -3.82 -5.34
N GLN A 31 5.93 -3.76 -4.96
CA GLN A 31 7.04 -4.26 -5.77
C GLN A 31 7.18 -5.78 -5.75
N CYS A 32 6.54 -6.46 -4.80
CA CYS A 32 6.58 -7.91 -4.74
C CYS A 32 5.75 -8.57 -5.85
N SER A 33 6.16 -9.78 -6.24
CA SER A 33 5.52 -10.54 -7.31
C SER A 33 4.11 -11.02 -6.97
N ASP A 34 3.80 -11.15 -5.67
CA ASP A 34 2.51 -11.52 -5.08
C ASP A 34 1.64 -10.29 -4.72
N ALA A 35 1.93 -9.12 -5.30
CA ALA A 35 1.17 -7.89 -5.05
C ALA A 35 -0.27 -7.94 -5.60
N ASP A 36 -0.56 -8.77 -6.60
CA ASP A 36 -1.93 -8.93 -7.11
C ASP A 36 -2.81 -9.75 -6.15
N ASP A 37 -2.25 -10.75 -5.45
CA ASP A 37 -2.96 -11.46 -4.38
C ASP A 37 -3.35 -10.49 -3.25
N LEU A 38 -2.44 -9.54 -2.95
CA LEU A 38 -2.69 -8.49 -1.97
C LEU A 38 -3.90 -7.61 -2.36
N LYS A 39 -4.18 -7.36 -3.64
CA LYS A 39 -5.34 -6.53 -4.07
C LYS A 39 -6.68 -7.12 -3.65
N HIS A 40 -6.76 -8.44 -3.50
CA HIS A 40 -7.97 -9.11 -3.02
C HIS A 40 -8.04 -9.11 -1.49
N ASP A 41 -6.93 -9.35 -0.80
CA ASP A 41 -6.92 -9.58 0.64
C ASP A 41 -6.66 -8.34 1.50
N TRP A 42 -6.17 -7.22 0.93
CA TRP A 42 -5.77 -6.05 1.73
C TRP A 42 -6.90 -5.50 2.60
N LYS A 43 -8.15 -5.55 2.13
CA LYS A 43 -9.32 -5.05 2.89
C LYS A 43 -9.50 -5.83 4.19
N HIS A 44 -9.35 -7.16 4.14
CA HIS A 44 -9.42 -8.01 5.32
C HIS A 44 -8.30 -7.65 6.30
N MET A 45 -7.08 -7.49 5.78
CA MET A 45 -5.91 -7.15 6.59
C MET A 45 -6.03 -5.78 7.28
N VAL A 46 -6.61 -4.78 6.60
CA VAL A 46 -6.87 -3.46 7.17
C VAL A 46 -7.89 -3.53 8.32
N HIS A 47 -8.97 -4.29 8.10
CA HIS A 47 -10.01 -4.50 9.11
C HIS A 47 -9.45 -5.22 10.35
N GLU A 48 -8.66 -6.27 10.18
CA GLU A 48 -8.00 -6.97 11.30
C GLU A 48 -7.02 -6.10 12.09
N ASN A 49 -6.41 -5.09 11.46
CA ASN A 49 -5.53 -4.16 12.15
C ASN A 49 -6.27 -3.04 12.91
N GLY A 50 -7.61 -2.99 12.78
CA GLY A 50 -8.47 -1.99 13.39
C GLY A 50 -8.32 -0.60 12.75
N LEU A 51 -7.89 -0.55 11.49
CA LEU A 51 -7.76 0.70 10.73
C LEU A 51 -8.98 0.84 9.82
N SER A 52 -9.47 2.07 9.62
CA SER A 52 -10.63 2.24 8.75
C SER A 52 -10.22 2.00 7.30
N SER A 53 -11.08 1.29 6.56
CA SER A 53 -10.89 1.05 5.13
C SER A 53 -10.61 2.36 4.41
N SER A 54 -11.32 3.44 4.74
CA SER A 54 -11.17 4.79 4.17
C SER A 54 -9.77 5.42 4.38
N GLU A 55 -9.18 5.30 5.56
CA GLU A 55 -7.85 5.91 5.85
C GLU A 55 -6.74 5.28 5.00
N ILE A 56 -6.80 3.97 4.80
CA ILE A 56 -5.81 3.25 3.98
C ILE A 56 -6.22 3.20 2.53
N GLN A 57 -7.51 3.22 2.19
CA GLN A 57 -7.99 3.22 0.80
C GLN A 57 -7.52 4.45 0.04
N SER A 58 -7.41 5.61 0.69
CA SER A 58 -6.84 6.80 0.04
C SER A 58 -5.36 6.63 -0.32
N PHE A 59 -4.62 5.81 0.45
CA PHE A 59 -3.24 5.41 0.16
C PHE A 59 -3.21 4.27 -0.86
N ALA A 60 -3.85 3.13 -0.56
CA ALA A 60 -3.92 1.95 -1.38
C ALA A 60 -4.47 2.24 -2.78
N SER A 61 -5.46 3.12 -2.94
CA SER A 61 -5.95 3.54 -4.27
C SER A 61 -4.85 4.24 -5.06
N ARG A 62 -4.13 5.20 -4.46
CA ARG A 62 -2.96 5.82 -5.12
C ARG A 62 -1.82 4.85 -5.44
N PHE A 63 -1.70 3.73 -4.72
CA PHE A 63 -0.60 2.78 -4.87
C PHE A 63 -0.95 1.54 -5.72
N LEU A 64 -2.20 1.07 -5.70
CA LEU A 64 -2.68 -0.13 -6.41
C LEU A 64 -3.32 0.22 -7.76
N ASP A 65 -3.86 1.44 -7.93
CA ASP A 65 -4.46 1.92 -9.18
C ASP A 65 -3.39 2.41 -10.19
N ASN A 66 -2.19 2.79 -9.71
CA ASN A 66 -1.04 3.20 -10.53
C ASN A 66 -0.33 2.05 -11.28
N ARG A 67 -0.92 0.85 -11.34
CA ARG A 67 -0.43 -0.28 -12.15
C ARG A 67 -1.35 -0.61 -13.33
N GLY A 68 -2.01 0.39 -13.90
CA GLY A 68 -2.41 0.34 -15.31
C GLY A 68 -1.19 0.57 -16.22
N PRO A 69 -1.07 -0.09 -17.39
CA PRO A 69 0.07 0.05 -18.29
C PRO A 69 0.05 1.45 -18.94
N GLY A 70 0.66 2.44 -18.29
CA GLY A 70 0.69 3.81 -18.81
C GLY A 70 1.10 4.93 -17.85
N GLY A 71 1.51 4.63 -16.62
CA GLY A 71 2.01 5.63 -15.66
C GLY A 71 3.42 6.11 -16.00
N VAL A 72 3.55 6.88 -17.08
CA VAL A 72 4.75 7.65 -17.39
C VAL A 72 5.05 8.55 -16.19
N ILE A 73 6.27 8.43 -15.67
CA ILE A 73 6.87 9.46 -14.83
C ILE A 73 6.90 10.74 -15.67
N ILE A 74 5.96 11.65 -15.45
CA ILE A 74 6.13 13.04 -15.86
C ILE A 74 6.18 13.88 -14.60
N CYS A 75 7.36 13.87 -13.98
CA CYS A 75 7.91 15.11 -13.45
C CYS A 75 8.10 16.06 -14.64
N SER A 76 7.26 17.09 -14.77
CA SER A 76 7.52 18.36 -15.47
C SER A 76 6.53 19.37 -14.89
N ILE A 77 6.93 20.23 -13.96
CA ILE A 77 7.29 21.63 -14.22
C ILE A 77 6.37 22.27 -15.28
N LEU A 78 5.22 22.78 -14.84
CA LEU A 78 4.74 24.17 -15.04
C LEU A 78 3.38 24.33 -14.34
#